data_AF-A0A7Y2XT72-F1
#
_entry.id   AF-A0A7Y2XT72-F1
#
_cell.length_a   1.000
_cell.length_b   1.000
_cell.length_c   1.000
_cell.angle_alpha   90.00
_cell.angle_beta   90.00
_cell.angle_gamma   90.00
#
_symmetry.space_group_name_H-M   'P 1'
#
loop_
_entity.id
_entity.type
_entity.pdbx_description
1 polymer ?
#
loop_
_entity_poly.entity_id
_entity_poly.type
_entity_poly.pdbx_seq_one_letter_code
_entity_poly.pdbx_strand_id
1 'polypeptide(L)'
;FILFPPEQIANLYVGPIDFTPAGQPVSMVDFERPDFERFPRFAEAVKNARTAVLEPGDAVYIPSTWWHHVEGLENLNILINHWWHPVPAYLGAPLDALLHAILSIRDLSAPQRKAWRTFFDHYIFDPDEQLAAHIPEGRRGVLDPLDVNSARKIRMMLRNKLNK
;
A
#
# COMPACT_ATOMS: atom_id res chain seq x y z
N PHE A 1 14.70 -13.94 -6.90
CA PHE A 1 13.51 -13.20 -6.44
C PHE A 1 12.74 -14.03 -5.42
N ILE A 2 12.32 -13.40 -4.32
CA ILE A 2 11.38 -13.95 -3.33
C ILE A 2 10.25 -12.94 -3.19
N LEU A 3 9.03 -13.35 -3.50
CA LEU A 3 7.84 -12.49 -3.54
C LEU A 3 6.84 -12.93 -2.47
N PHE A 4 6.20 -11.97 -1.80
CA PHE A 4 5.14 -12.25 -0.82
C PHE A 4 3.88 -11.45 -1.16
N PRO A 5 2.71 -12.06 -1.00
CA PRO A 5 1.47 -11.36 -1.24
C PRO A 5 1.23 -10.31 -0.14
N PRO A 6 0.46 -9.23 -0.41
CA PRO A 6 0.33 -8.08 0.48
C PRO A 6 -0.14 -8.42 1.90
N GLU A 7 -0.95 -9.48 2.05
CA GLU A 7 -1.51 -9.95 3.31
C GLU A 7 -0.43 -10.41 4.30
N GLN A 8 0.79 -10.69 3.82
CA GLN A 8 1.93 -11.06 4.67
C GLN A 8 2.57 -9.87 5.40
N ILE A 9 2.09 -8.63 5.21
CA ILE A 9 2.63 -7.42 5.88
C ILE A 9 2.85 -7.61 7.40
N ALA A 10 1.93 -8.30 8.08
CA ALA A 10 2.03 -8.57 9.53
C ALA A 10 3.14 -9.58 9.89
N ASN A 11 3.53 -10.44 8.94
CA ASN A 11 4.51 -11.50 9.11
C ASN A 11 5.92 -11.09 8.65
N LEU A 12 6.03 -9.96 7.94
CA LEU A 12 7.28 -9.44 7.37
C LEU A 12 8.02 -8.46 8.28
N TYR A 13 7.46 -8.10 9.44
CA TYR A 13 8.10 -7.20 10.41
C TYR A 13 8.64 -5.91 9.77
N VAL A 14 7.78 -5.27 8.99
CA VAL A 14 8.09 -4.02 8.29
C VAL A 14 8.48 -2.94 9.29
N GLY A 15 9.59 -2.26 9.01
CA GLY A 15 10.07 -1.14 9.81
C GLY A 15 9.16 0.09 9.73
N PRO A 16 9.58 1.23 10.31
CA PRO A 16 8.83 2.48 10.19
C PRO A 16 8.58 2.83 8.72
N ILE A 17 7.31 3.04 8.37
CA ILE A 17 6.88 3.25 6.97
C ILE A 17 7.32 4.60 6.39
N ASP A 18 7.69 5.53 7.27
CA ASP A 18 8.13 6.90 6.98
C ASP A 18 9.65 7.09 7.09
N PHE A 19 10.38 6.10 7.63
CA PHE A 19 11.83 6.13 7.75
C PHE A 19 12.45 4.94 7.01
N THR A 20 12.76 5.15 5.74
CA THR A 20 13.18 4.08 4.83
C THR A 20 14.41 4.49 4.02
N PRO A 21 15.35 3.57 3.73
CA PRO A 21 16.55 3.89 2.96
C PRO A 21 16.29 4.37 1.52
N ALA A 22 15.18 3.92 0.92
CA ALA A 22 14.87 4.14 -0.50
C ALA A 22 13.44 4.66 -0.75
N GLY A 23 12.78 5.20 0.27
CA GLY A 23 11.41 5.72 0.16
C GLY A 23 10.29 4.68 0.19
N GLN A 24 10.61 3.39 0.30
CA GLN A 24 9.64 2.29 0.43
C GLN A 24 9.84 1.53 1.75
N PRO A 25 8.76 1.13 2.45
CA PRO A 25 8.88 0.32 3.66
C PRO A 25 9.61 -1.00 3.41
N VAL A 26 10.51 -1.37 4.32
CA VAL A 26 11.32 -2.60 4.22
C VAL A 26 11.11 -3.50 5.43
N SER A 27 11.25 -4.81 5.21
CA SER A 27 11.32 -5.80 6.29
C SER A 27 12.55 -5.56 7.15
N MET A 28 12.41 -5.74 8.47
CA MET A 28 13.55 -5.72 9.41
C MET A 28 14.20 -7.08 9.59
N VAL A 29 13.65 -8.13 8.97
CA VAL A 29 14.22 -9.48 8.98
C VAL A 29 15.43 -9.54 8.05
N ASP A 30 16.52 -10.14 8.53
CA ASP A 30 17.63 -10.59 7.69
C ASP A 30 17.22 -11.88 6.97
N PHE A 31 17.14 -11.83 5.64
CA PHE A 31 16.67 -12.95 4.83
C PHE A 31 17.73 -14.05 4.62
N GLU A 32 19.02 -13.70 4.74
CA GLU A 32 20.12 -14.68 4.66
C GLU A 32 20.21 -15.47 5.97
N ARG A 33 19.96 -14.79 7.09
CA ARG A 33 20.07 -15.37 8.43
C ARG A 33 18.86 -15.00 9.30
N PRO A 34 17.66 -15.52 8.98
CA PRO A 34 16.44 -15.15 9.69
C PRO A 34 16.47 -15.63 11.15
N ASP A 35 16.34 -14.67 12.06
CA ASP A 35 16.16 -14.93 13.49
C ASP A 35 14.68 -15.21 13.78
N PHE A 36 14.30 -16.48 13.80
CA PHE A 36 12.92 -16.91 14.08
C PHE A 36 12.54 -16.81 15.57
N GLU A 37 13.48 -16.61 16.49
CA GLU A 37 13.14 -16.31 17.88
C GLU A 37 12.64 -14.87 18.01
N ARG A 38 13.32 -13.94 17.34
CA ARG A 38 12.93 -12.52 17.27
C ARG A 38 11.77 -12.26 16.32
N PHE A 39 11.70 -12.98 15.21
CA PHE A 39 10.71 -12.80 14.14
C PHE A 39 9.88 -14.09 13.87
N PRO A 40 9.20 -14.66 14.87
CA PRO A 40 8.56 -15.98 14.76
C PRO A 40 7.51 -16.10 13.65
N ARG A 41 6.80 -15.01 13.33
CA ARG A 41 5.80 -14.99 12.25
C ARG A 41 6.41 -15.00 10.85
N PHE A 42 7.70 -14.75 10.71
CA PHE A 42 8.36 -14.77 9.41
C PHE A 42 8.31 -16.17 8.80
N ALA A 43 8.27 -17.23 9.63
CA ALA A 43 8.04 -18.59 9.17
C ALA A 43 6.71 -18.73 8.41
N GLU A 44 5.68 -17.96 8.77
CA GLU A 44 4.40 -17.94 8.05
C GLU A 44 4.51 -17.17 6.73
N ALA A 45 5.25 -16.05 6.70
CA ALA A 45 5.55 -15.36 5.45
C ALA A 45 6.26 -16.29 4.45
N VAL A 46 7.27 -17.05 4.90
CA VAL A 46 8.04 -17.99 4.08
C VAL A 46 7.15 -19.06 3.45
N LYS A 47 6.16 -19.61 4.17
CA LYS A 47 5.21 -20.59 3.60
C LYS A 47 4.37 -20.04 2.46
N ASN A 48 4.14 -18.73 2.45
CA ASN A 48 3.35 -18.03 1.45
C ASN A 48 4.22 -17.37 0.36
N ALA A 49 5.54 -17.56 0.41
CA ALA A 49 6.46 -16.98 -0.54
C ALA A 49 6.36 -17.65 -1.93
N ARG A 50 6.59 -16.86 -2.97
CA ARG A 50 6.82 -17.33 -4.34
C ARG A 50 8.25 -17.00 -4.74
N THR A 51 8.99 -18.00 -5.19
CA THR A 51 10.40 -17.82 -5.58
C THR A 51 10.60 -18.01 -7.06
N ALA A 52 11.54 -17.26 -7.62
CA ALA A 52 11.99 -17.40 -9.00
C ALA A 52 13.47 -17.04 -9.10
N VAL A 53 14.23 -17.86 -9.82
CA VAL A 53 15.57 -17.54 -10.30
C VAL A 53 15.42 -17.15 -11.76
N LEU A 54 15.94 -15.99 -12.15
CA LEU A 54 15.81 -15.48 -13.52
C LEU A 54 17.15 -15.64 -14.24
N GLU A 55 17.10 -16.18 -15.45
CA GLU A 55 18.21 -16.21 -16.39
C GLU A 55 18.19 -14.98 -17.32
N PRO A 56 19.30 -14.68 -18.02
CA PRO A 56 19.31 -13.59 -19.00
C PRO A 56 18.20 -13.73 -20.05
N GLY A 57 17.32 -12.73 -20.11
CA GLY A 57 16.17 -12.71 -21.01
C GLY A 57 14.83 -13.03 -20.33
N ASP A 58 14.86 -13.57 -19.12
CA ASP A 58 13.64 -13.82 -18.34
C ASP A 58 13.03 -12.51 -17.82
N ALA A 59 11.72 -12.55 -17.60
CA ALA A 59 10.98 -11.46 -16.98
C ALA A 59 10.09 -12.00 -15.87
N VAL A 60 9.99 -11.23 -14.78
CA VAL A 60 9.02 -11.47 -13.70
C VAL A 60 8.02 -10.32 -13.67
N TYR A 61 6.73 -10.67 -13.62
CA TYR A 61 5.68 -9.71 -13.34
C TYR A 61 5.42 -9.68 -11.83
N ILE A 62 5.58 -8.50 -11.21
CA ILE A 62 5.29 -8.28 -9.79
C ILE A 62 4.04 -7.40 -9.72
N PRO A 63 2.89 -7.91 -9.25
CA PRO A 63 1.69 -7.08 -9.09
C PRO A 63 1.96 -5.92 -8.12
N SER A 64 1.22 -4.82 -8.28
CA SER A 64 1.30 -3.70 -7.33
C SER A 64 1.07 -4.19 -5.89
N THR A 65 1.75 -3.55 -4.94
CA THR A 65 1.73 -3.83 -3.49
C THR A 65 2.34 -5.16 -3.03
N TRP A 66 2.81 -6.02 -3.95
CA TRP A 66 3.55 -7.21 -3.57
C TRP A 66 4.93 -6.87 -2.99
N TRP A 67 5.26 -7.55 -1.90
CA TRP A 67 6.57 -7.48 -1.29
C TRP A 67 7.55 -8.30 -2.11
N HIS A 68 8.77 -7.81 -2.27
CA HIS A 68 9.79 -8.52 -3.02
C HIS A 68 11.17 -8.33 -2.40
N HIS A 69 11.92 -9.42 -2.34
CA HIS A 69 13.34 -9.46 -2.05
C HIS A 69 14.07 -9.91 -3.31
N VAL A 70 15.14 -9.21 -3.65
CA VAL A 70 15.94 -9.43 -4.87
C VAL A 70 17.38 -9.63 -4.44
N GLU A 71 17.97 -10.69 -4.96
CA GLU A 71 19.35 -11.09 -4.69
C GLU A 71 20.01 -11.38 -6.05
N GLY A 72 21.23 -10.88 -6.22
CA GLY A 72 22.07 -11.20 -7.38
C GLY A 72 22.98 -12.38 -7.03
N LEU A 73 22.90 -13.45 -7.82
CA LEU A 73 23.60 -14.71 -7.51
C LEU A 73 25.02 -14.76 -8.10
N GLU A 74 25.32 -13.89 -9.06
CA GLU A 74 26.61 -13.82 -9.76
C GLU A 74 27.40 -12.55 -9.38
N ASN A 75 28.67 -12.47 -9.77
CA ASN A 75 29.52 -11.29 -9.53
C ASN A 75 29.02 -10.02 -10.21
N LEU A 76 28.29 -10.14 -11.32
CA LEU A 76 27.68 -9.03 -12.05
C LEU A 76 26.25 -9.41 -12.45
N ASN A 77 25.29 -8.56 -12.08
CA ASN A 77 23.88 -8.72 -12.41
C ASN A 77 23.37 -7.38 -12.94
N ILE A 78 22.61 -7.40 -14.03
CA ILE A 78 21.95 -6.22 -14.59
C ILE A 78 20.46 -6.53 -14.73
N LEU A 79 19.62 -5.68 -14.14
CA LEU A 79 18.17 -5.79 -14.22
C LEU A 79 17.60 -4.48 -14.77
N ILE A 80 16.65 -4.58 -15.70
CA ILE A 80 15.86 -3.44 -16.18
C ILE A 80 14.41 -3.68 -15.75
N ASN A 81 13.82 -2.70 -15.08
CA ASN A 81 12.43 -2.76 -14.64
C ASN A 81 11.59 -1.64 -15.28
N HIS A 82 10.35 -1.98 -15.61
CA HIS A 82 9.36 -1.04 -16.10
C HIS A 82 8.26 -0.89 -15.05
N TRP A 83 8.05 0.33 -14.57
CA TRP A 83 6.97 0.65 -13.64
C TRP A 83 5.86 1.35 -14.40
N TRP A 84 4.65 0.87 -14.24
CA TRP A 84 3.46 1.54 -14.74
C TRP A 84 2.36 1.45 -13.70
N HIS A 85 1.59 2.53 -13.59
CA HIS A 85 0.40 2.58 -12.78
C HIS A 85 -0.77 2.86 -13.73
N PRO A 86 -1.70 1.91 -13.94
CA PRO A 86 -2.82 2.07 -14.86
C PRO A 86 -3.93 2.94 -14.25
N VAL A 87 -3.56 3.93 -13.43
CA VAL A 87 -4.49 4.86 -12.79
C VAL A 87 -4.13 6.29 -13.15
N PRO A 88 -5.12 7.19 -13.23
CA PRO A 88 -4.83 8.58 -13.55
C PRO A 88 -3.88 9.22 -12.53
N ALA A 89 -2.90 9.97 -13.03
CA ALA A 89 -1.89 10.64 -12.19
C ALA A 89 -2.49 11.57 -11.12
N TYR A 90 -3.72 12.05 -11.33
CA TYR A 90 -4.42 12.92 -10.39
C TYR A 90 -4.93 12.20 -9.13
N LEU A 91 -4.83 10.88 -8.99
CA LEU A 91 -5.26 10.18 -7.76
C LEU A 91 -4.24 10.29 -6.60
N GLY A 92 -2.96 10.57 -6.89
CA GLY A 92 -1.92 10.67 -5.85
C GLY A 92 -1.49 9.31 -5.28
N ALA A 93 -0.70 9.33 -4.19
CA ALA A 93 -0.13 8.13 -3.59
C ALA A 93 -1.04 7.58 -2.46
N PRO A 94 -1.39 6.28 -2.44
CA PRO A 94 -2.17 5.68 -1.36
C PRO A 94 -1.53 5.81 0.04
N LEU A 95 -0.19 5.88 0.09
CA LEU A 95 0.54 6.08 1.35
C LEU A 95 0.19 7.42 2.03
N ASP A 96 -0.08 8.48 1.26
CA ASP A 96 -0.49 9.77 1.81
C ASP A 96 -1.82 9.66 2.59
N ALA A 97 -2.76 8.87 2.06
CA ALA A 97 -4.03 8.60 2.72
C ALA A 97 -3.83 7.78 4.01
N LEU A 98 -2.95 6.77 3.98
CA LEU A 98 -2.61 5.99 5.17
C LEU A 98 -1.96 6.85 6.25
N LEU A 99 -0.99 7.71 5.90
CA LEU A 99 -0.33 8.62 6.84
C LEU A 99 -1.34 9.60 7.48
N HIS A 100 -2.25 10.15 6.68
CA HIS A 100 -3.30 11.03 7.20
C HIS A 100 -4.29 10.28 8.13
N ALA A 101 -4.63 9.03 7.82
CA ALA A 101 -5.44 8.18 8.69
C ALA A 101 -4.70 7.82 9.99
N ILE A 102 -3.38 7.59 9.93
CA ILE A 102 -2.55 7.39 11.12
C ILE A 102 -2.62 8.62 12.03
N LEU A 103 -2.44 9.81 11.46
CA LEU A 103 -2.50 11.09 12.18
C LEU A 103 -3.84 11.32 12.89
N SER A 104 -4.95 10.94 12.27
CA SER A 104 -6.30 11.34 12.71
C SER A 104 -7.14 10.24 13.37
N ILE A 105 -6.83 8.96 13.13
CA ILE A 105 -7.69 7.82 13.52
C ILE A 105 -6.96 6.81 14.42
N ARG A 106 -5.67 6.52 14.18
CA ARG A 106 -4.97 5.38 14.84
C ARG A 106 -5.04 5.42 16.37
N ASP A 107 -4.94 6.61 16.95
CA ASP A 107 -4.82 6.80 18.39
C ASP A 107 -6.15 7.21 19.07
N LEU A 108 -7.28 7.20 18.34
CA LEU A 108 -8.63 7.35 18.91
C LEU A 108 -9.02 6.17 19.80
N SER A 109 -10.07 6.32 20.63
CA SER A 109 -10.59 5.20 21.43
C SER A 109 -11.06 4.03 20.56
N ALA A 110 -11.04 2.79 21.10
CA ALA A 110 -11.43 1.60 20.35
C ALA A 110 -12.84 1.69 19.72
N PRO A 111 -13.88 2.21 20.41
CA PRO A 111 -15.20 2.41 19.80
C PRO A 111 -15.16 3.42 18.63
N GLN A 112 -14.41 4.52 18.76
CA GLN A 112 -14.27 5.51 17.69
C GLN A 112 -13.55 4.94 16.46
N ARG A 113 -12.48 4.17 16.65
CA ARG A 113 -11.79 3.49 15.55
C ARG A 113 -12.67 2.50 14.83
N LYS A 114 -13.49 1.74 15.58
CA LYS A 114 -14.46 0.81 14.99
C LYS A 114 -15.52 1.55 14.17
N ALA A 115 -16.01 2.68 14.67
CA ALA A 115 -16.94 3.52 13.92
C ALA A 115 -16.29 4.03 12.62
N TRP A 116 -15.09 4.61 12.68
CA TRP A 116 -14.40 5.08 11.48
C TRP A 116 -14.03 3.97 10.49
N ARG A 117 -13.74 2.75 10.96
CA ARG A 117 -13.60 1.59 10.06
C ARG A 117 -14.87 1.38 9.22
N THR A 118 -16.05 1.41 9.83
CA THR A 118 -17.32 1.29 9.08
C THR A 118 -17.48 2.37 8.00
N PHE A 119 -17.03 3.60 8.27
CA PHE A 119 -17.04 4.66 7.24
C PHE A 119 -16.05 4.36 6.11
N PHE A 120 -14.83 3.93 6.42
CA PHE A 120 -13.84 3.58 5.39
C PHE A 120 -14.26 2.37 4.56
N ASP A 121 -14.83 1.34 5.21
CA ASP A 121 -15.37 0.17 4.52
C ASP A 121 -16.46 0.63 3.53
N HIS A 122 -17.44 1.42 3.99
CA HIS A 122 -18.54 1.90 3.14
C HIS A 122 -18.10 2.80 1.96
N TYR A 123 -17.15 3.72 2.17
CA TYR A 123 -16.78 4.71 1.13
C TYR A 123 -15.58 4.30 0.27
N ILE A 124 -14.70 3.42 0.74
CA ILE A 124 -13.38 3.17 0.14
C ILE A 124 -13.14 1.68 -0.17
N PHE A 125 -13.35 0.79 0.80
CA PHE A 125 -12.95 -0.62 0.64
C PHE A 125 -14.04 -1.53 0.07
N ASP A 126 -15.30 -1.25 0.38
CA ASP A 126 -16.48 -2.00 -0.06
C ASP A 126 -17.56 -1.07 -0.68
N PRO A 127 -17.24 -0.21 -1.66
CA PRO A 127 -18.24 0.63 -2.29
C PRO A 127 -19.19 -0.22 -3.14
N ASP A 128 -20.48 -0.24 -2.80
CA ASP A 128 -21.50 -0.91 -3.59
C ASP A 128 -22.14 0.03 -4.64
N GLU A 129 -22.93 -0.53 -5.56
CA GLU A 129 -23.65 0.24 -6.59
C GLU A 129 -24.68 1.22 -5.98
N GLN A 130 -25.03 1.08 -4.70
CA GLN A 130 -26.02 1.90 -4.01
C GLN A 130 -25.42 3.07 -3.23
N LEU A 131 -24.10 3.12 -3.04
CA LEU A 131 -23.35 4.10 -2.23
C LEU A 131 -23.90 5.52 -2.36
N ALA A 132 -24.15 5.97 -3.60
CA ALA A 132 -24.69 7.29 -3.90
C ALA A 132 -25.96 7.26 -4.76
N ALA A 133 -26.66 6.11 -4.84
CA ALA A 133 -27.85 5.94 -5.67
C ALA A 133 -29.02 6.83 -5.23
N HIS A 134 -29.07 7.19 -3.94
CA HIS A 134 -30.06 8.10 -3.37
C HIS A 134 -29.78 9.59 -3.70
N ILE A 135 -28.65 9.90 -4.34
CA ILE A 135 -28.26 11.26 -4.73
C ILE A 135 -28.25 11.37 -6.26
N PRO A 136 -28.89 12.40 -6.86
CA PRO A 136 -28.85 12.61 -8.30
C PRO A 136 -27.42 12.70 -8.84
N GLU A 137 -27.21 12.16 -10.04
CA GLU A 137 -25.94 12.24 -10.75
C GLU A 137 -25.48 13.71 -10.91
N GLY A 138 -24.19 13.97 -10.75
CA GLY A 138 -23.62 15.33 -10.79
C GLY A 138 -23.89 16.17 -9.54
N ARG A 139 -24.60 15.62 -8.53
CA ARG A 139 -24.79 16.23 -7.21
C ARG A 139 -24.23 15.38 -6.07
N ARG A 140 -23.42 14.37 -6.37
CA ARG A 140 -22.84 13.44 -5.39
C ARG A 140 -21.53 13.97 -4.80
N GLY A 141 -20.99 15.05 -5.37
CA GLY A 141 -19.82 15.74 -4.86
C GLY A 141 -18.56 14.91 -5.05
N VAL A 142 -17.87 14.56 -3.97
CA VAL A 142 -16.65 13.72 -4.03
C VAL A 142 -16.94 12.26 -4.37
N LEU A 143 -18.22 11.85 -4.38
CA LEU A 143 -18.67 10.50 -4.72
C LEU A 143 -18.99 10.33 -6.22
N ASP A 144 -19.01 11.42 -7.00
CA ASP A 144 -19.01 11.30 -8.47
C ASP A 144 -17.62 10.83 -8.96
N PRO A 145 -17.51 10.20 -10.15
CA PRO A 145 -16.22 9.81 -10.72
C PRO A 145 -15.20 10.95 -10.69
N LEU A 146 -14.01 10.69 -10.14
CA LEU A 146 -12.99 11.71 -9.99
C LEU A 146 -12.38 12.09 -11.33
N ASP A 147 -12.17 13.40 -11.52
CA ASP A 147 -11.42 14.00 -12.60
C ASP A 147 -10.30 14.90 -12.05
N VAL A 148 -9.55 15.54 -12.94
CA VAL A 148 -8.45 16.44 -12.55
C VAL A 148 -8.93 17.60 -11.67
N ASN A 149 -10.13 18.13 -11.91
CA ASN A 149 -10.67 19.29 -11.20
C ASN A 149 -11.20 18.91 -9.80
N SER A 150 -11.94 17.81 -9.69
CA SER A 150 -12.43 17.32 -8.41
C SER A 150 -11.27 16.85 -7.53
N ALA A 151 -10.27 16.17 -8.10
CA ALA A 151 -9.05 15.80 -7.38
C ALA A 151 -8.26 17.03 -6.88
N ARG A 152 -8.17 18.11 -7.68
CA ARG A 152 -7.54 19.37 -7.26
C ARG A 152 -8.32 20.04 -6.12
N LYS A 153 -9.66 20.05 -6.18
CA LYS A 153 -10.52 20.57 -5.11
C LYS A 153 -10.33 19.80 -3.80
N ILE A 154 -10.32 18.46 -3.84
CA ILE A 154 -10.07 17.62 -2.67
C ILE A 154 -8.72 17.94 -2.04
N ARG A 155 -7.64 18.00 -2.85
CA ARG A 155 -6.30 18.38 -2.35
C ARG A 155 -6.29 19.74 -1.67
N MET A 156 -6.92 20.74 -2.26
CA MET A 156 -7.01 22.08 -1.67
C MET A 156 -7.77 22.07 -0.34
N MET A 157 -8.88 21.35 -0.26
CA MET A 157 -9.65 21.18 0.98
C MET A 157 -8.80 20.54 2.09
N LEU A 158 -8.08 19.45 1.78
CA LEU A 158 -7.21 18.77 2.73
C LEU A 158 -6.07 19.66 3.19
N ARG A 159 -5.37 20.32 2.26
CA ARG A 159 -4.28 21.25 2.57
C ARG A 159 -4.72 22.38 3.51
N ASN A 160 -5.89 22.97 3.26
CA ASN A 160 -6.43 24.04 4.11
C ASN A 160 -6.82 23.54 5.51
N LYS A 161 -7.19 22.26 5.67
CA LYS A 161 -7.48 21.66 6.98
C LYS A 161 -6.22 21.27 7.74
N LEU A 162 -5.20 20.82 7.03
CA LEU A 162 -3.91 20.41 7.59
C LEU A 162 -3.02 21.59 8.03
N ASN A 163 -3.24 22.77 7.46
CA ASN A 163 -2.51 23.99 7.81
C ASN A 163 -3.13 24.76 9.00
N LYS A 164 -4.07 24.16 9.73
CA LYS A 164 -4.69 24.74 10.93
C LYS A 164 -4.11 24.11 12.18
#